data_AF-A0A1X7AJN3-F1
#
_entry.id   AF-A0A1X7AJN3-F1
#
_cell.length_a   1.000
_cell.length_b   1.000
_cell.length_c   1.000
_cell.angle_alpha   90.00
_cell.angle_beta   90.00
_cell.angle_gamma   90.00
#
_symmetry.space_group_name_H-M   'P 1'
#
loop_
_entity.id
_entity.type
_entity.pdbx_description
1 polymer ?
#
loop_
_entity_poly.entity_id
_entity_poly.type
_entity_poly.pdbx_seq_one_letter_code
_entity_poly.pdbx_strand_id
1 'polypeptide(L)'
;MPSIKRHLTLLTLVVLAGCTEPDNGTVILTQQARITDEQHDRINRHYAYLVDVQDNITRDYQIGAYTQKYVLKQTERLGNTLPSLNWRLAVDGAIINLNYDLFMAELQPGQNKPAIQGLIAHELAHAQHYLYFSARELLLLGFRYRSYESHHADSPWAEWVRSYEQFTDMQAIAYGYATPLIAQKYKTQEYLKKEASPQQHYAFSAYLTPEQILRMQADPNLFDQHLTVLLKTLEWEVFQNIASRFPAYKKSNNHD
;
A
#
# COMPACT_ATOMS: atom_id res chain seq x y z
N MET A 1 0.31 -19.83 -33.80
CA MET A 1 -0.41 -20.28 -32.58
C MET A 1 -0.28 -19.25 -31.46
N PRO A 2 -1.19 -18.25 -31.38
CA PRO A 2 -1.16 -17.21 -30.33
C PRO A 2 -2.14 -17.45 -29.16
N SER A 3 -2.90 -18.55 -29.16
CA SER A 3 -3.99 -18.75 -28.18
C SER A 3 -3.49 -19.16 -26.80
N ILE A 4 -2.58 -20.13 -26.68
CA ILE A 4 -2.18 -20.70 -25.39
C ILE A 4 -1.45 -19.68 -24.50
N LYS A 5 -0.59 -18.83 -25.07
CA LYS A 5 0.14 -17.80 -24.30
C LYS A 5 -0.79 -16.74 -23.71
N ARG A 6 -1.80 -16.29 -24.47
CA ARG A 6 -2.83 -15.36 -23.95
C ARG A 6 -3.65 -15.98 -22.82
N HIS A 7 -3.96 -17.27 -22.91
CA HIS A 7 -4.76 -17.95 -21.90
C HIS A 7 -3.97 -18.19 -20.61
N LEU A 8 -2.67 -18.49 -20.69
CA LEU A 8 -1.81 -18.60 -19.51
C LEU A 8 -1.64 -17.25 -18.78
N THR A 9 -1.46 -16.15 -19.53
CA THR A 9 -1.40 -14.81 -18.94
C THR A 9 -2.73 -14.43 -18.29
N LEU A 10 -3.86 -14.76 -18.92
CA LEU A 10 -5.20 -14.57 -18.34
C LEU A 10 -5.37 -15.39 -17.06
N LEU A 11 -4.97 -16.66 -17.06
CA LEU A 11 -5.05 -17.53 -15.88
C LEU A 11 -4.14 -17.02 -14.76
N THR A 12 -2.95 -16.53 -15.09
CA THR A 12 -2.01 -15.95 -14.10
C THR A 12 -2.57 -14.65 -13.53
N LEU A 13 -3.19 -13.79 -14.34
CA LEU A 13 -3.85 -12.57 -13.89
C LEU A 13 -5.08 -12.88 -13.05
N VAL A 14 -5.89 -13.88 -13.41
CA VAL A 14 -7.06 -14.35 -12.65
C VAL A 14 -6.66 -14.97 -11.30
N VAL A 15 -5.54 -15.71 -11.26
CA VAL A 15 -4.96 -16.28 -10.04
C VAL A 15 -4.35 -15.19 -9.15
N LEU A 16 -3.73 -14.15 -9.73
CA LEU A 16 -3.22 -12.99 -9.00
C LEU A 16 -4.34 -12.04 -8.53
N ALA A 17 -5.47 -11.98 -9.25
CA ALA A 17 -6.60 -11.09 -8.99
C ALA A 17 -7.61 -11.65 -7.98
N GLY A 18 -7.43 -12.88 -7.45
CA GLY A 18 -8.26 -13.41 -6.36
C GLY A 18 -9.76 -13.19 -6.59
N CYS A 19 -10.32 -13.85 -7.61
CA CYS A 19 -11.73 -13.73 -7.97
C CYS A 19 -12.67 -13.82 -6.76
N THR A 20 -13.35 -12.71 -6.45
CA THR A 20 -14.66 -12.72 -5.80
C THR A 20 -15.58 -11.77 -6.56
N GLU A 21 -16.85 -12.16 -6.68
CA GLU A 21 -17.90 -11.53 -7.46
C GLU A 21 -18.14 -10.03 -7.13
N PRO A 22 -18.79 -9.28 -8.04
CA PRO A 22 -19.09 -7.87 -7.83
C PRO A 22 -20.26 -7.70 -6.85
N ASP A 23 -19.94 -7.79 -5.56
CA ASP A 23 -20.83 -7.31 -4.51
C ASP A 23 -20.64 -5.81 -4.33
N ASN A 24 -21.70 -5.05 -4.64
CA ASN A 24 -21.75 -3.62 -4.38
C ASN A 24 -21.86 -3.38 -2.86
N GLY A 25 -20.79 -2.86 -2.26
CA GLY A 25 -20.71 -2.49 -0.84
C GLY A 25 -19.34 -2.83 -0.24
N THR A 26 -18.79 -1.95 0.59
CA THR A 26 -17.48 -2.15 1.24
C THR A 26 -17.60 -3.15 2.39
N VAL A 27 -17.52 -4.44 2.06
CA VAL A 27 -17.43 -5.51 3.07
C VAL A 27 -15.98 -5.61 3.53
N ILE A 28 -15.71 -5.46 4.83
CA ILE A 28 -14.51 -6.07 5.41
C ILE A 28 -14.74 -7.57 5.35
N LEU A 29 -14.23 -8.20 4.29
CA LEU A 29 -14.14 -9.64 4.31
C LEU A 29 -13.02 -9.97 5.30
N THR A 30 -13.40 -10.45 6.49
CA THR A 30 -12.48 -11.15 7.39
C THR A 30 -12.22 -12.53 6.82
N GLN A 31 -11.79 -12.62 5.57
CA GLN A 31 -11.95 -13.85 4.80
C GLN A 31 -10.97 -14.96 5.16
N GLN A 32 -10.06 -14.77 6.11
CA GLN A 32 -9.09 -15.80 6.48
C GLN A 32 -8.74 -15.90 7.97
N ALA A 33 -9.37 -15.11 8.84
CA ALA A 33 -9.22 -15.30 10.29
C ALA A 33 -10.53 -15.90 10.82
N ARG A 34 -10.46 -17.09 11.43
CA ARG A 34 -11.52 -17.55 12.34
C ARG A 34 -11.49 -16.61 13.55
N ILE A 35 -12.17 -15.48 13.44
CA ILE A 35 -12.30 -14.51 14.52
C ILE A 35 -13.50 -14.86 15.39
N THR A 36 -13.37 -14.67 16.70
CA THR A 36 -14.49 -14.82 17.64
C THR A 36 -15.47 -13.66 17.48
N ASP A 37 -16.71 -13.83 17.96
CA ASP A 37 -17.72 -12.75 17.95
C ASP A 37 -17.22 -11.48 18.68
N GLU A 38 -16.45 -11.66 19.75
CA GLU A 38 -15.81 -10.56 20.49
C GLU A 38 -14.78 -9.79 19.66
N GLN A 39 -13.98 -10.51 18.85
CA GLN A 39 -13.03 -9.90 17.92
C GLN A 39 -13.76 -9.18 16.77
N HIS A 40 -14.84 -9.76 16.25
CA HIS A 40 -15.69 -9.15 15.24
C HIS A 40 -16.30 -7.82 15.74
N ASP A 41 -16.85 -7.80 16.96
CA ASP A 41 -17.41 -6.58 17.57
C ASP A 41 -16.34 -5.52 17.87
N ARG A 42 -15.12 -5.96 18.19
CA ARG A 42 -13.98 -5.05 18.37
C ARG A 42 -13.54 -4.44 17.04
N ILE A 43 -13.51 -5.21 15.94
CA ILE A 43 -13.24 -4.71 14.59
C ILE A 43 -14.32 -3.69 14.18
N ASN A 44 -15.60 -4.00 14.37
CA ASN A 44 -16.71 -3.11 14.00
C ASN A 44 -16.71 -1.79 14.78
N ARG A 45 -16.33 -1.80 16.06
CA ARG A 45 -16.16 -0.55 16.84
C ARG A 45 -15.03 0.33 16.32
N HIS A 46 -13.99 -0.24 15.73
CA HIS A 46 -12.91 0.49 15.07
C HIS A 46 -13.22 0.82 13.59
N TYR A 47 -14.20 0.14 12.97
CA TYR A 47 -14.55 0.27 11.55
C TYR A 47 -15.25 1.59 11.19
N ALA A 48 -16.13 2.11 12.05
CA ALA A 48 -16.76 3.42 11.81
C ALA A 48 -15.71 4.53 11.59
N TYR A 49 -14.53 4.39 12.23
CA TYR A 49 -13.40 5.29 12.04
C TYR A 49 -12.62 5.06 10.72
N LEU A 50 -12.72 3.89 10.09
CA LEU A 50 -12.05 3.55 8.83
C LEU A 50 -12.82 4.04 7.60
N VAL A 51 -14.14 3.96 7.64
CA VAL A 51 -15.02 4.40 6.54
C VAL A 51 -14.83 5.90 6.28
N ASP A 52 -14.83 6.73 7.33
CA ASP A 52 -14.60 8.18 7.21
C ASP A 52 -13.19 8.53 6.73
N VAL A 53 -12.20 7.70 7.04
CA VAL A 53 -10.81 7.88 6.62
C VAL A 53 -10.64 7.50 5.15
N GLN A 54 -11.23 6.38 4.72
CA GLN A 54 -11.20 5.89 3.35
C GLN A 54 -11.77 6.92 2.38
N ASP A 55 -12.94 7.48 2.68
CA ASP A 55 -13.67 8.36 1.77
C ASP A 55 -12.90 9.64 1.45
N ASN A 56 -12.15 10.18 2.42
CA ASN A 56 -11.34 11.38 2.20
C ASN A 56 -10.08 11.07 1.38
N ILE A 57 -9.33 10.02 1.74
CA ILE A 57 -8.09 9.66 1.04
C ILE A 57 -8.40 9.18 -0.39
N THR A 58 -9.47 8.41 -0.60
CA THR A 58 -9.85 7.89 -1.92
C THR A 58 -10.19 9.01 -2.90
N ARG A 59 -10.85 10.08 -2.42
CA ARG A 59 -11.13 11.29 -3.23
C ARG A 59 -9.84 11.99 -3.65
N ASP A 60 -8.91 12.17 -2.73
CA ASP A 60 -7.62 12.81 -3.00
C ASP A 60 -6.84 12.07 -4.09
N TYR A 61 -6.79 10.74 -4.00
CA TYR A 61 -6.10 9.91 -4.98
C TYR A 61 -6.89 9.69 -6.27
N GLN A 62 -8.11 10.23 -6.40
CA GLN A 62 -8.96 10.11 -7.59
C GLN A 62 -9.17 8.67 -8.07
N ILE A 63 -9.05 7.71 -7.14
CA ILE A 63 -9.36 6.32 -7.42
C ILE A 63 -10.89 6.28 -7.36
N GLY A 64 -11.55 5.91 -8.46
CA GLY A 64 -13.01 5.97 -8.55
C GLY A 64 -13.71 5.22 -7.41
N ALA A 65 -15.05 5.27 -7.37
CA ALA A 65 -15.89 4.66 -6.32
C ALA A 65 -15.76 3.11 -6.17
N TYR A 66 -14.80 2.49 -6.87
CA TYR A 66 -14.58 1.06 -6.99
C TYR A 66 -13.38 0.54 -6.17
N THR A 67 -12.71 1.37 -5.35
CA THR A 67 -11.82 0.87 -4.29
C THR A 67 -12.66 0.23 -3.19
N GLN A 68 -12.96 -1.07 -3.36
CA GLN A 68 -14.17 -1.63 -2.77
C GLN A 68 -13.98 -2.57 -1.58
N LYS A 69 -12.76 -3.04 -1.25
CA LYS A 69 -12.61 -4.06 -0.19
C LYS A 69 -11.32 -3.88 0.62
N TYR A 70 -11.47 -3.60 1.91
CA TYR A 70 -10.40 -3.82 2.90
C TYR A 70 -10.53 -5.23 3.45
N VAL A 71 -9.46 -6.02 3.36
CA VAL A 71 -9.48 -7.40 3.82
C VAL A 71 -8.47 -7.53 4.95
N LEU A 72 -8.93 -7.80 6.16
CA LEU A 72 -8.00 -8.13 7.25
C LEU A 72 -7.49 -9.55 7.04
N LYS A 73 -6.17 -9.70 6.89
CA LYS A 73 -5.51 -11.00 6.74
C LYS A 73 -4.42 -11.16 7.80
N GLN A 74 -4.30 -12.36 8.35
CA GLN A 74 -3.07 -12.77 9.02
C GLN A 74 -2.03 -13.02 7.92
N THR A 75 -1.03 -12.16 7.84
CA THR A 75 0.02 -12.21 6.82
C THR A 75 1.31 -11.66 7.40
N GLU A 76 2.45 -11.99 6.81
CA GLU A 76 3.73 -11.41 7.20
C GLU A 76 3.89 -9.97 6.68
N ARG A 77 3.15 -9.58 5.63
CA ARG A 77 3.17 -8.22 5.09
C ARG A 77 2.38 -7.24 5.98
N LEU A 78 2.69 -5.95 5.92
CA LEU A 78 1.97 -4.90 6.67
C LEU A 78 0.63 -4.55 6.00
N GLY A 79 0.68 -4.51 4.67
CA GLY A 79 -0.47 -4.48 3.79
C GLY A 79 -0.10 -5.06 2.43
N ASN A 80 -1.10 -5.29 1.59
CA ASN A 80 -0.90 -5.69 0.21
C ASN A 80 -2.08 -5.23 -0.64
N THR A 81 -1.80 -4.43 -1.66
CA THR A 81 -2.80 -3.99 -2.63
C THR A 81 -2.80 -4.86 -3.87
N LEU A 82 -3.94 -5.45 -4.18
CA LEU A 82 -4.19 -6.23 -5.40
C LEU A 82 -5.04 -5.41 -6.38
N PRO A 83 -4.73 -5.39 -7.69
CA PRO A 83 -5.59 -4.75 -8.67
C PRO A 83 -6.91 -5.51 -8.84
N SER A 84 -8.03 -4.80 -8.91
CA SER A 84 -9.29 -5.32 -9.46
C SER A 84 -9.28 -5.11 -10.97
N LEU A 85 -9.63 -6.15 -11.73
CA LEU A 85 -9.66 -6.09 -13.19
C LEU A 85 -11.09 -6.26 -13.69
N ASN A 86 -11.51 -5.39 -14.60
CA ASN A 86 -12.74 -5.62 -15.35
C ASN A 86 -12.56 -6.71 -16.41
N TRP A 87 -13.66 -7.09 -17.07
CA TRP A 87 -13.69 -8.09 -18.14
C TRP A 87 -12.78 -7.77 -19.34
N ARG A 88 -12.29 -6.52 -19.48
CA ARG A 88 -11.32 -6.10 -20.50
C ARG A 88 -9.87 -6.09 -19.99
N LEU A 89 -9.61 -6.61 -18.79
CA LEU A 89 -8.31 -6.59 -18.09
C LEU A 89 -7.79 -5.17 -17.80
N ALA A 90 -8.67 -4.18 -17.79
CA ALA A 90 -8.32 -2.85 -17.30
C ALA A 90 -8.54 -2.81 -15.79
N VAL A 91 -7.65 -2.12 -15.07
CA VAL A 91 -7.78 -1.93 -13.63
C VAL A 91 -8.97 -1.01 -13.38
N ASP A 92 -9.99 -1.52 -12.67
CA ASP A 92 -11.21 -0.79 -12.34
C ASP A 92 -11.35 -0.49 -10.85
N GLY A 93 -10.46 -1.03 -10.02
CA GLY A 93 -10.41 -0.82 -8.57
C GLY A 93 -9.20 -1.50 -7.94
N ALA A 94 -9.21 -1.62 -6.61
CA ALA A 94 -8.17 -2.33 -5.86
C ALA A 94 -8.73 -2.96 -4.57
N ILE A 95 -8.11 -4.06 -4.15
CA ILE A 95 -8.35 -4.73 -2.87
C ILE A 95 -7.14 -4.47 -1.98
N ILE A 96 -7.36 -3.81 -0.85
CA ILE A 96 -6.31 -3.50 0.11
C ILE A 96 -6.38 -4.52 1.24
N ASN A 97 -5.40 -5.40 1.32
CA ASN A 97 -5.28 -6.33 2.44
C ASN A 97 -4.48 -5.63 3.54
N LEU A 98 -4.97 -5.64 4.77
CA LEU A 98 -4.26 -5.10 5.93
C LEU A 98 -3.90 -6.24 6.88
N ASN A 99 -2.72 -6.17 7.49
CA ASN A 99 -2.30 -7.13 8.49
C ASN A 99 -3.21 -7.07 9.73
N TYR A 100 -3.85 -8.19 10.06
CA TYR A 100 -4.77 -8.30 11.19
C TYR A 100 -4.09 -8.03 12.53
N ASP A 101 -2.92 -8.63 12.77
CA ASP A 101 -2.24 -8.52 14.07
C ASP A 101 -1.71 -7.09 14.28
N LEU A 102 -1.17 -6.45 13.25
CA LEU A 102 -0.79 -5.04 13.28
C LEU A 102 -2.02 -4.12 13.45
N PHE A 103 -3.13 -4.47 12.82
CA PHE A 103 -4.37 -3.72 12.96
C PHE A 103 -4.87 -3.79 14.42
N MET A 104 -4.88 -4.98 15.00
CA MET A 104 -5.39 -5.27 16.35
C MET A 104 -4.41 -4.94 17.47
N ALA A 105 -3.11 -4.83 17.19
CA ALA A 105 -2.07 -4.50 18.16
C ALA A 105 -2.44 -3.22 18.93
N GLU A 106 -2.58 -3.36 20.25
CA GLU A 106 -2.96 -2.27 21.14
C GLU A 106 -1.79 -1.29 21.33
N LEU A 107 -1.95 -0.09 20.78
CA LEU A 107 -1.35 1.13 21.31
C LEU A 107 -2.44 1.92 22.04
N GLN A 108 -2.02 2.81 22.93
CA GLN A 108 -2.90 3.61 23.78
C GLN A 108 -4.10 4.19 22.98
N PRO A 109 -5.33 4.17 23.53
CA PRO A 109 -6.50 4.74 22.87
C PRO A 109 -6.20 6.15 22.33
N GLY A 110 -6.41 6.36 21.02
CA GLY A 110 -6.12 7.62 20.32
C GLY A 110 -4.91 7.59 19.37
N GLN A 111 -3.97 6.65 19.52
CA GLN A 111 -2.79 6.55 18.64
C GLN A 111 -3.00 5.66 17.40
N ASN A 112 -4.09 4.87 17.36
CA ASN A 112 -4.36 3.93 16.27
C ASN A 112 -4.85 4.61 14.98
N LYS A 113 -5.59 5.71 15.09
CA LYS A 113 -6.20 6.37 13.92
C LYS A 113 -5.15 6.92 12.94
N PRO A 114 -4.13 7.69 13.37
CA PRO A 114 -3.09 8.17 12.46
C PRO A 114 -2.28 7.03 11.82
N ALA A 115 -1.98 5.97 12.57
CA ALA A 115 -1.24 4.82 12.05
C ALA A 115 -2.01 4.08 10.95
N ILE A 116 -3.32 3.90 11.12
CA ILE A 116 -4.15 3.27 10.09
C ILE A 116 -4.33 4.20 8.88
N GLN A 117 -4.50 5.51 9.11
CA GLN A 117 -4.50 6.51 8.03
C GLN A 117 -3.23 6.43 7.18
N GLY A 118 -2.05 6.33 7.81
CA GLY A 118 -0.78 6.21 7.10
C GLY A 118 -0.70 4.94 6.25
N LEU A 119 -1.14 3.80 6.80
CA LEU A 119 -1.18 2.53 6.08
C LEU A 119 -2.13 2.59 4.88
N ILE A 120 -3.34 3.14 5.07
CA ILE A 120 -4.32 3.30 3.99
C ILE A 120 -3.80 4.24 2.90
N ALA A 121 -3.17 5.37 3.24
CA ALA A 121 -2.62 6.29 2.26
C ALA A 121 -1.51 5.65 1.42
N HIS A 122 -0.65 4.85 2.04
CA HIS A 122 0.38 4.07 1.34
C HIS A 122 -0.25 3.07 0.36
N GLU A 123 -1.20 2.26 0.81
CA GLU A 123 -1.85 1.24 -0.03
C GLU A 123 -2.69 1.86 -1.16
N LEU A 124 -3.33 3.01 -0.91
CA LEU A 124 -4.03 3.76 -1.96
C LEU A 124 -3.06 4.33 -3.01
N ALA A 125 -1.81 4.65 -2.66
CA ALA A 125 -0.81 5.00 -3.67
C ALA A 125 -0.56 3.84 -4.64
N HIS A 126 -0.39 2.61 -4.14
CA HIS A 126 -0.30 1.42 -5.00
C HIS A 126 -1.52 1.26 -5.90
N ALA A 127 -2.71 1.38 -5.32
CA ALA A 127 -3.96 1.27 -6.08
C ALA A 127 -4.03 2.30 -7.21
N GLN A 128 -3.60 3.54 -6.95
CA GLN A 128 -3.56 4.58 -7.97
C GLN A 128 -2.54 4.27 -9.07
N HIS A 129 -1.35 3.77 -8.70
CA HIS A 129 -0.30 3.40 -9.68
C HIS A 129 -0.81 2.36 -10.67
N TYR A 130 -1.58 1.39 -10.20
CA TYR A 130 -2.14 0.33 -11.06
C TYR A 130 -3.06 0.87 -12.16
N LEU A 131 -3.71 2.02 -11.96
CA LEU A 131 -4.51 2.68 -13.00
C LEU A 131 -3.66 3.23 -14.16
N TYR A 132 -2.38 3.51 -13.90
CA TYR A 132 -1.44 3.96 -14.92
C TYR A 132 -0.68 2.82 -15.58
N PHE A 133 -0.64 1.65 -14.96
CA PHE A 133 0.17 0.53 -15.43
C PHE A 133 -0.55 -0.24 -16.55
N SER A 134 0.21 -0.56 -17.59
CA SER A 134 -0.20 -1.58 -18.56
C SER A 134 -0.20 -2.98 -17.94
N ALA A 135 -0.90 -3.92 -18.58
CA ALA A 135 -0.88 -5.32 -18.17
C ALA A 135 0.54 -5.91 -18.10
N ARG A 136 1.47 -5.44 -18.96
CA ARG A 136 2.87 -5.87 -18.93
C ARG A 136 3.58 -5.38 -17.67
N GLU A 137 3.38 -4.12 -17.28
CA GLU A 137 3.97 -3.54 -16.08
C GLU A 137 3.43 -4.22 -14.82
N LEU A 138 2.13 -4.50 -14.75
CA LEU A 138 1.53 -5.26 -13.65
C LEU A 138 2.13 -6.68 -13.51
N LEU A 139 2.36 -7.37 -14.63
CA LEU A 139 3.00 -8.70 -14.62
C LEU A 139 4.46 -8.63 -14.16
N LEU A 140 5.21 -7.65 -14.64
CA LEU A 140 6.61 -7.44 -14.22
C LEU A 140 6.70 -7.04 -12.76
N LEU A 141 5.76 -6.23 -12.27
CA LEU A 141 5.64 -5.88 -10.86
C LEU A 141 5.47 -7.14 -10.01
N GLY A 142 4.51 -8.00 -10.36
CA GLY A 142 4.29 -9.27 -9.65
C GLY A 142 5.52 -10.18 -9.66
N PHE A 143 6.26 -10.24 -10.78
CA PHE A 143 7.52 -10.99 -10.86
C PHE A 143 8.60 -10.43 -9.92
N ARG A 144 8.78 -9.11 -9.88
CA ARG A 144 9.76 -8.43 -9.02
C ARG A 144 9.46 -8.68 -7.54
N TYR A 145 8.20 -8.52 -7.13
CA TYR A 145 7.78 -8.82 -5.75
C TYR A 145 7.97 -10.28 -5.40
N ARG A 146 7.56 -11.22 -6.26
CA ARG A 146 7.76 -12.66 -5.98
C ARG A 146 9.23 -13.02 -5.81
N SER A 147 10.11 -12.43 -6.64
CA SER A 147 11.55 -12.64 -6.50
C SER A 147 12.08 -12.05 -5.19
N TYR A 148 11.64 -10.85 -4.84
CA TYR A 148 11.97 -10.18 -3.58
C TYR A 148 11.51 -10.97 -2.36
N GLU A 149 10.31 -11.53 -2.37
CA GLU A 149 9.81 -12.37 -1.28
C GLU A 149 10.57 -13.68 -1.15
N SER A 150 11.04 -14.25 -2.25
CA SER A 150 11.73 -15.54 -2.23
C SER A 150 13.20 -15.44 -1.82
N HIS A 151 13.85 -14.30 -2.08
CA HIS A 151 15.32 -14.13 -1.90
C HIS A 151 15.69 -12.95 -1.01
N HIS A 152 14.74 -12.11 -0.63
CA HIS A 152 14.93 -10.97 0.24
C HIS A 152 16.07 -10.04 -0.21
N ALA A 153 17.12 -9.89 0.61
CA ALA A 153 18.28 -9.05 0.36
C ALA A 153 19.07 -9.49 -0.88
N ASP A 154 19.04 -10.79 -1.18
CA ASP A 154 19.78 -11.39 -2.29
C ASP A 154 18.98 -11.36 -3.59
N SER A 155 17.76 -10.78 -3.58
CA SER A 155 16.97 -10.63 -4.80
C SER A 155 17.66 -9.64 -5.76
N PRO A 156 17.76 -9.97 -7.06
CA PRO A 156 18.24 -9.01 -8.06
C PRO A 156 17.30 -7.79 -8.20
N TRP A 157 16.10 -7.86 -7.64
CA TRP A 157 15.11 -6.78 -7.66
C TRP A 157 14.97 -6.06 -6.32
N ALA A 158 15.84 -6.35 -5.33
CA ALA A 158 15.73 -5.76 -4.00
C ALA A 158 15.73 -4.23 -4.04
N GLU A 159 16.71 -3.62 -4.70
CA GLU A 159 16.79 -2.15 -4.80
C GLU A 159 15.58 -1.54 -5.51
N TRP A 160 15.09 -2.21 -6.56
CA TRP A 160 13.92 -1.76 -7.30
C TRP A 160 12.66 -1.80 -6.43
N VAL A 161 12.41 -2.90 -5.71
CA VAL A 161 11.23 -3.04 -4.84
C VAL A 161 11.29 -2.03 -3.69
N ARG A 162 12.45 -1.83 -3.06
CA ARG A 162 12.59 -0.77 -2.04
C ARG A 162 12.31 0.61 -2.60
N SER A 163 12.78 0.89 -3.81
CA SER A 163 12.51 2.18 -4.45
C SER A 163 11.03 2.39 -4.73
N TYR A 164 10.31 1.33 -5.08
CA TYR A 164 8.87 1.38 -5.32
C TYR A 164 8.06 1.60 -4.03
N GLU A 165 8.41 0.88 -2.96
CA GLU A 165 7.79 1.07 -1.62
C GLU A 165 8.05 2.47 -1.04
N GLN A 166 9.24 3.03 -1.29
CA GLN A 166 9.53 4.41 -0.89
C GLN A 166 8.78 5.42 -1.77
N PHE A 167 8.58 5.12 -3.06
CA PHE A 167 7.86 6.01 -3.96
C PHE A 167 6.37 6.13 -3.59
N THR A 168 5.77 5.05 -3.08
CA THR A 168 4.39 5.07 -2.54
C THR A 168 4.31 5.83 -1.21
N ASP A 169 5.30 5.70 -0.33
CA ASP A 169 5.44 6.56 0.86
C ASP A 169 5.58 8.04 0.45
N MET A 170 6.41 8.36 -0.55
CA MET A 170 6.59 9.73 -1.05
C MET A 170 5.31 10.32 -1.61
N GLN A 171 4.53 9.54 -2.35
CA GLN A 171 3.22 10.00 -2.80
C GLN A 171 2.32 10.31 -1.61
N ALA A 172 2.21 9.43 -0.62
CA ALA A 172 1.41 9.71 0.57
C ALA A 172 1.89 10.96 1.33
N ILE A 173 3.20 11.20 1.41
CA ILE A 173 3.75 12.46 1.94
C ILE A 173 3.28 13.68 1.12
N ALA A 174 3.36 13.61 -0.21
CA ALA A 174 2.93 14.71 -1.08
C ALA A 174 1.46 15.07 -0.86
N TYR A 175 0.61 14.07 -0.64
CA TYR A 175 -0.82 14.24 -0.36
C TYR A 175 -1.15 14.61 1.10
N GLY A 176 -0.15 14.92 1.94
CA GLY A 176 -0.36 15.43 3.29
C GLY A 176 -0.41 14.35 4.39
N TYR A 177 -0.09 13.09 4.07
CA TYR A 177 -0.17 11.96 5.00
C TYR A 177 1.17 11.63 5.69
N ALA A 178 2.13 12.56 5.72
CA ALA A 178 3.44 12.35 6.33
C ALA A 178 3.37 12.01 7.84
N THR A 179 2.60 12.76 8.62
CA THR A 179 2.42 12.48 10.07
C THR A 179 1.70 11.15 10.33
N PRO A 180 0.59 10.82 9.63
CA PRO A 180 0.01 9.48 9.64
C PRO A 180 1.02 8.36 9.30
N LEU A 181 1.85 8.54 8.27
CA LEU A 181 2.89 7.58 7.90
C LEU A 181 3.91 7.37 9.03
N ILE A 182 4.40 8.44 9.66
CA ILE A 182 5.32 8.34 10.80
C ILE A 182 4.69 7.50 11.92
N ALA A 183 3.43 7.76 12.27
CA ALA A 183 2.71 6.97 13.26
C ALA A 183 2.58 5.49 12.85
N GLN A 184 2.35 5.22 11.57
CA GLN A 184 2.30 3.87 11.01
C GLN A 184 3.65 3.14 11.13
N LYS A 185 4.75 3.81 10.80
CA LYS A 185 6.10 3.24 10.90
C LYS A 185 6.47 2.94 12.36
N TYR A 186 6.17 3.85 13.30
CA TYR A 186 6.37 3.59 14.73
C TYR A 186 5.52 2.42 15.24
N LYS A 187 4.23 2.36 14.88
CA LYS A 187 3.36 1.24 15.24
C LYS A 187 3.92 -0.08 14.73
N THR A 188 4.41 -0.08 13.49
CA THR A 188 5.03 -1.25 12.88
C THR A 188 6.31 -1.66 13.61
N GLN A 189 7.20 -0.72 13.93
CA GLN A 189 8.42 -1.02 14.67
C GLN A 189 8.14 -1.65 16.04
N GLU A 190 7.12 -1.17 16.76
CA GLU A 190 6.72 -1.75 18.05
C GLU A 190 6.15 -3.17 17.92
N TYR A 191 5.35 -3.43 16.88
CA TYR A 191 4.88 -4.78 16.56
C TYR A 191 6.06 -5.70 16.23
N LEU A 192 6.99 -5.25 15.38
CA LEU A 192 8.13 -6.03 14.96
C LEU A 192 9.07 -6.42 16.12
N LYS A 193 9.21 -5.57 17.14
CA LYS A 193 10.03 -5.89 18.32
C LYS A 193 9.48 -7.06 19.15
N LYS A 194 8.18 -7.33 19.09
CA LYS A 194 7.51 -8.29 19.98
C LYS A 194 7.38 -9.67 19.35
N GLU A 195 7.02 -9.73 18.07
CA GLU A 195 6.51 -10.98 17.46
C GLU A 195 7.00 -11.25 16.03
N ALA A 196 7.98 -10.51 15.51
CA ALA A 196 8.33 -10.63 14.09
C ALA A 196 9.39 -11.67 13.73
N SER A 197 9.18 -12.30 12.57
CA SER A 197 10.19 -13.08 11.87
C SER A 197 11.26 -12.17 11.22
N PRO A 198 12.47 -12.69 10.95
CA PRO A 198 13.49 -11.97 10.18
C PRO A 198 12.98 -11.46 8.82
N GLN A 199 12.08 -12.22 8.18
CA GLN A 199 11.46 -11.86 6.91
C GLN A 199 10.58 -10.60 7.04
N GLN A 200 9.85 -10.46 8.15
CA GLN A 200 9.03 -9.29 8.43
C GLN A 200 9.90 -8.04 8.71
N HIS A 201 11.00 -8.20 9.45
CA HIS A 201 11.98 -7.12 9.62
C HIS A 201 12.56 -6.66 8.29
N TYR A 202 12.88 -7.61 7.41
CA TYR A 202 13.42 -7.30 6.09
C TYR A 202 12.40 -6.63 5.18
N ALA A 203 11.16 -7.14 5.13
CA ALA A 203 10.07 -6.51 4.38
C ALA A 203 9.87 -5.05 4.82
N PHE A 204 9.98 -4.76 6.12
CA PHE A 204 9.88 -3.39 6.65
C PHE A 204 11.07 -2.49 6.28
N SER A 205 12.23 -3.04 5.96
CA SER A 205 13.38 -2.23 5.51
C SER A 205 13.20 -1.61 4.12
N ALA A 206 12.13 -1.97 3.40
CA ALA A 206 11.83 -1.42 2.10
C ALA A 206 11.23 -0.01 2.15
N TYR A 207 10.62 0.38 3.27
CA TYR A 207 9.91 1.65 3.40
C TYR A 207 10.83 2.80 3.86
N LEU A 208 10.33 4.04 3.79
CA LEU A 208 10.98 5.17 4.45
C LEU A 208 10.90 5.02 5.98
N THR A 209 11.98 5.36 6.69
CA THR A 209 11.97 5.42 8.16
C THR A 209 11.31 6.71 8.67
N PRO A 210 10.80 6.74 9.92
CA PRO A 210 10.28 7.97 10.53
C PRO A 210 11.23 9.16 10.40
N GLU A 211 12.53 8.94 10.61
CA GLU A 211 13.56 9.98 10.58
C GLU A 211 13.76 10.54 9.16
N GLN A 212 13.68 9.68 8.13
CA GLN A 212 13.73 10.13 6.75
C GLN A 212 12.52 11.01 6.42
N ILE A 213 11.33 10.61 6.84
CA ILE A 213 10.09 11.36 6.60
C ILE A 213 10.16 12.72 7.31
N LEU A 214 10.54 12.76 8.59
CA LEU A 214 10.70 14.00 9.36
C LEU A 214 11.70 14.96 8.70
N ARG A 215 12.81 14.45 8.16
CA ARG A 215 13.79 15.27 7.42
C ARG A 215 13.21 15.83 6.13
N MET A 216 12.47 15.04 5.37
CA MET A 216 11.79 15.50 4.14
C MET A 216 10.70 16.55 4.44
N GLN A 217 10.02 16.44 5.59
CA GLN A 217 9.08 17.48 6.05
C GLN A 217 9.77 18.79 6.41
N ALA A 218 10.95 18.72 7.04
CA ALA A 218 11.71 19.89 7.43
C ALA A 218 12.38 20.60 6.24
N ASP A 219 12.82 19.83 5.23
CA ASP A 219 13.51 20.32 4.04
C ASP A 219 12.89 19.72 2.76
N PRO A 220 11.98 20.46 2.09
CA PRO A 220 11.38 20.04 0.82
C PRO A 220 12.38 19.71 -0.29
N ASN A 221 13.60 20.27 -0.27
CA ASN A 221 14.60 19.93 -1.28
C ASN A 221 15.06 18.46 -1.13
N LEU A 222 15.07 17.92 0.08
CA LEU A 222 15.38 16.50 0.31
C LEU A 222 14.29 15.59 -0.28
N PHE A 223 13.03 16.03 -0.28
CA PHE A 223 11.95 15.32 -0.96
C PHE A 223 12.25 15.23 -2.46
N ASP A 224 12.48 16.36 -3.13
CA ASP A 224 12.74 16.36 -4.58
C ASP A 224 14.02 15.59 -4.98
N GLN A 225 15.07 15.69 -4.17
CA GLN A 225 16.30 14.92 -4.36
C GLN A 225 16.05 13.42 -4.24
N HIS A 226 15.31 12.99 -3.21
CA HIS A 226 14.98 11.58 -3.02
C HIS A 226 14.09 11.06 -4.14
N LEU A 227 13.08 11.83 -4.55
CA LEU A 227 12.20 11.51 -5.68
C LEU A 227 13.01 11.27 -6.95
N THR A 228 13.98 12.15 -7.23
CA THR A 228 14.87 12.04 -8.39
C THR A 228 15.69 10.75 -8.35
N VAL A 229 16.17 10.35 -7.17
CA VAL A 229 16.91 9.09 -7.01
C VAL A 229 15.99 7.89 -7.26
N LEU A 230 14.80 7.87 -6.63
CA LEU A 230 13.84 6.77 -6.81
C LEU A 230 13.44 6.61 -8.28
N LEU A 231 13.15 7.71 -8.98
CA LEU A 231 12.75 7.69 -10.38
C LEU A 231 13.84 7.15 -11.32
N LYS A 232 15.12 7.33 -10.99
CA LYS A 232 16.22 6.72 -11.74
C LYS A 232 16.24 5.20 -11.59
N THR A 233 16.01 4.69 -10.38
CA THR A 233 15.98 3.24 -10.11
C THR A 233 14.71 2.60 -10.68
N LEU A 234 13.57 3.28 -10.58
CA LEU A 234 12.29 2.73 -11.00
C LEU A 234 12.17 2.56 -12.52
N GLU A 235 12.94 3.33 -13.29
CA GLU A 235 13.25 3.24 -14.73
C GLU A 235 12.06 3.30 -15.71
N TRP A 236 10.83 3.01 -15.26
CA TRP A 236 9.63 3.04 -16.09
C TRP A 236 9.09 4.47 -16.20
N GLU A 237 8.80 4.91 -17.43
CA GLU A 237 8.26 6.25 -17.72
C GLU A 237 6.93 6.51 -16.99
N VAL A 238 6.17 5.47 -16.67
CA VAL A 238 4.92 5.58 -15.91
C VAL A 238 5.12 6.26 -14.54
N PHE A 239 6.27 6.06 -13.90
CA PHE A 239 6.56 6.72 -12.62
C PHE A 239 6.83 8.21 -12.77
N GLN A 240 7.40 8.65 -13.90
CA GLN A 240 7.53 10.07 -14.21
C GLN A 240 6.16 10.72 -14.39
N ASN A 241 5.24 10.04 -15.08
CA ASN A 241 3.86 10.49 -15.23
C ASN A 241 3.16 10.59 -13.87
N ILE A 242 3.29 9.57 -13.02
CA ILE A 242 2.70 9.60 -11.67
C ILE A 242 3.29 10.74 -10.84
N ALA A 243 4.62 10.88 -10.79
CA ALA A 243 5.31 11.94 -10.05
C ALA A 243 4.92 13.34 -10.51
N SER A 244 4.66 13.54 -11.81
CA SER A 244 4.20 14.84 -12.35
C SER A 244 2.84 15.29 -11.81
N ARG A 245 2.08 14.37 -11.20
CA ARG A 245 0.77 14.60 -10.59
C ARG A 245 0.83 14.72 -9.07
N PHE A 246 2.02 14.63 -8.48
CA PHE A 246 2.16 14.94 -7.06
C PHE A 246 1.72 16.39 -6.85
N PRO A 247 0.82 16.67 -5.90
CA PRO A 247 0.53 18.05 -5.54
C PRO A 247 1.86 18.71 -5.13
N ALA A 248 2.01 20.00 -5.47
CA ALA A 248 3.20 20.75 -5.07
C ALA A 248 3.40 20.57 -3.57
N TYR A 249 4.55 20.00 -3.18
CA TYR A 249 4.85 19.74 -1.78
C TYR A 249 5.05 21.08 -1.07
N LYS A 250 3.95 21.64 -0.58
CA LYS A 250 3.97 22.88 0.18
C LYS A 250 4.33 22.51 1.60
N LYS A 251 5.36 23.17 2.12
CA LYS A 251 5.71 23.15 3.54
C LYS A 251 4.41 23.36 4.31
N SER A 252 3.98 22.39 5.11
CA SER A 252 2.91 22.65 6.07
C SER A 252 3.50 23.66 7.05
N ASN A 253 3.19 24.94 6.86
CA ASN A 253 3.39 25.93 7.91
C ASN A 253 2.40 25.58 9.02
N ASN A 254 2.78 24.63 9.88
CA ASN A 254 2.11 24.44 11.16
C ASN A 254 2.64 25.52 12.12
N HIS A 255 2.11 26.71 11.95
CA HIS A 255 1.86 27.69 13.00
C HIS A 255 0.55 28.39 12.64
N ASP A 256 -0.56 27.72 12.96
CA ASP A 256 -1.83 28.30 13.40
C ASP A 256 -2.58 27.26 14.24
#